data_AF-A0A842Q5E3-F1
#
_entry.id   AF-A0A842Q5E3-F1
#
_cell.length_a   1.000
_cell.length_b   1.000
_cell.length_c   1.000
_cell.angle_alpha   90.00
_cell.angle_beta   90.00
_cell.angle_gamma   90.00
#
_symmetry.space_group_name_H-M   'P 1'
#
loop_
_entity.id
_entity.type
_entity.pdbx_description
1 polymer ?
#
loop_
_entity_poly.entity_id
_entity_poly.type
_entity_poly.pdbx_seq_one_letter_code
_entity_poly.pdbx_strand_id
1 'polypeptide(L)'
;MTGSNSSNYEHPEVLVNTKWVEENANAPGVRIDEVGYDLKANYMLGHAPESVLFDWKQDINHPINRTALSKQAVKIYYKKLELMTILH
;
A
#
# COMPACT_ATOMS: atom_id res chain seq x y z
N MET A 1 -19.67 -9.83 -4.50
CA MET A 1 -19.63 -11.23 -4.00
C MET A 1 -18.29 -11.83 -4.41
N THR A 2 -17.52 -12.34 -3.45
CA THR A 2 -16.10 -12.71 -3.55
C THR A 2 -15.88 -13.94 -4.43
N GLY A 3 -15.08 -13.79 -5.49
CA GLY A 3 -14.56 -14.91 -6.29
C GLY A 3 -13.32 -15.52 -5.63
N SER A 4 -13.32 -16.85 -5.49
CA SER A 4 -12.36 -17.70 -4.77
C SER A 4 -12.68 -17.89 -3.29
N ASN A 5 -12.75 -19.16 -2.88
CA ASN A 5 -13.12 -19.66 -1.55
C ASN A 5 -12.23 -19.12 -0.42
N SER A 6 -12.51 -17.91 0.05
CA SER A 6 -11.94 -17.36 1.30
C SER A 6 -12.56 -17.97 2.56
N SER A 7 -13.48 -18.92 2.41
CA SER A 7 -14.33 -19.48 3.49
C SER A 7 -13.58 -20.21 4.61
N ASN A 8 -12.27 -20.46 4.47
CA ASN A 8 -11.46 -21.17 5.46
C ASN A 8 -10.42 -20.27 6.17
N TYR A 9 -10.40 -18.96 5.90
CA TYR A 9 -9.61 -18.03 6.69
C TYR A 9 -10.39 -17.58 7.93
N GLU A 10 -9.69 -17.36 9.04
CA GLU A 10 -10.29 -16.84 10.29
C GLU A 10 -10.86 -15.42 10.09
N HIS A 11 -10.16 -14.60 9.28
CA HIS A 11 -10.52 -13.22 8.92
C HIS A 11 -10.53 -13.05 7.40
N PRO A 12 -11.55 -13.56 6.68
CA PRO A 12 -11.60 -13.46 5.23
C PRO A 12 -11.80 -12.02 4.72
N GLU A 13 -12.26 -11.10 5.57
CA GLU A 13 -12.54 -9.70 5.24
C GLU A 13 -11.28 -8.85 4.99
N VAL A 14 -10.10 -9.31 5.45
CA VAL A 14 -8.84 -8.57 5.29
C VAL A 14 -8.12 -8.93 3.98
N LEU A 15 -8.64 -9.88 3.20
CA LEU A 15 -8.06 -10.35 1.95
C LEU A 15 -9.05 -10.16 0.80
N VAL A 16 -8.60 -9.47 -0.24
CA VAL A 16 -9.35 -9.26 -1.47
C VAL A 16 -8.64 -9.95 -2.64
N ASN A 17 -9.40 -10.29 -3.68
CA ASN A 17 -8.82 -10.78 -4.93
C ASN A 17 -8.52 -9.63 -5.89
N THR A 18 -7.79 -9.91 -6.98
CA THR A 18 -7.42 -8.91 -7.99
C THR A 18 -8.62 -8.27 -8.69
N LYS A 19 -9.68 -9.06 -8.93
CA LYS A 19 -10.93 -8.54 -9.54
C LYS A 19 -11.60 -7.48 -8.67
N TRP A 20 -11.62 -7.68 -7.35
CA TRP A 20 -12.15 -6.69 -6.42
C TRP A 20 -11.34 -5.39 -6.48
N VAL A 21 -10.01 -5.48 -6.56
CA VAL A 21 -9.15 -4.30 -6.68
C VAL A 21 -9.47 -3.53 -7.97
N GLU A 22 -9.56 -4.23 -9.10
CA GLU A 22 -9.94 -3.62 -10.39
C GLU A 22 -11.31 -2.92 -10.33
N GLU A 23 -12.29 -3.53 -9.68
CA GLU A 23 -13.64 -2.97 -9.55
C GLU A 23 -13.76 -1.82 -8.53
N ASN A 24 -12.86 -1.73 -7.54
CA ASN A 24 -13.01 -0.83 -6.38
C ASN A 24 -11.87 0.17 -6.19
N ALA A 25 -10.84 0.20 -7.04
CA ALA A 25 -9.67 1.08 -6.88
C ALA A 25 -10.02 2.58 -6.73
N ASN A 26 -11.12 3.03 -7.35
CA ASN A 26 -11.58 4.42 -7.33
C ASN A 26 -12.74 4.67 -6.33
N ALA A 27 -13.13 3.67 -5.54
CA ALA A 27 -14.25 3.83 -4.62
C ALA A 27 -13.88 4.81 -3.49
N PRO A 28 -14.80 5.70 -3.06
CA PRO A 28 -14.54 6.59 -1.93
C PRO A 28 -14.14 5.79 -0.68
N GLY A 29 -13.02 6.14 -0.07
CA GLY A 29 -12.47 5.45 1.11
C GLY A 29 -11.57 4.26 0.80
N VAL A 30 -11.29 3.96 -0.47
CA VAL A 30 -10.28 2.97 -0.88
C VAL A 30 -9.01 3.69 -1.34
N ARG A 31 -7.86 3.20 -0.88
CA ARG A 31 -6.53 3.57 -1.37
C ARG A 31 -5.74 2.30 -1.64
N ILE A 32 -5.05 2.24 -2.76
CA ILE A 32 -4.16 1.13 -3.12
C ILE A 32 -2.72 1.55 -2.82
N ASP A 33 -2.00 0.76 -2.03
CA ASP A 33 -0.59 0.99 -1.72
C ASP A 33 0.23 -0.18 -2.27
N GLU A 34 1.19 0.10 -3.14
CA GLU A 34 2.18 -0.89 -3.56
C GLU A 34 3.40 -0.80 -2.65
N VAL A 35 3.76 -1.90 -1.99
CA VAL A 35 4.92 -1.98 -1.09
C VAL A 35 5.99 -2.85 -1.73
N GLY A 36 7.16 -2.27 -2.02
CA GLY A 36 8.22 -2.94 -2.79
C GLY A 36 9.62 -2.79 -2.19
N TYR A 37 10.50 -3.75 -2.50
CA TYR A 37 11.92 -3.70 -2.13
C TYR A 37 12.81 -3.11 -3.25
N ASP A 38 12.53 -3.46 -4.51
CA ASP A 38 13.20 -2.91 -5.69
C ASP A 38 12.20 -2.12 -6.52
N LEU A 39 12.23 -0.80 -6.40
CA LEU A 39 11.28 0.08 -7.07
C LEU A 39 11.53 0.14 -8.58
N LYS A 40 12.79 0.05 -9.00
CA LYS A 40 13.18 0.21 -10.40
C LYS A 40 12.76 -0.99 -11.23
N ALA A 41 12.91 -2.18 -10.67
CA ALA A 41 12.51 -3.41 -11.33
C ALA A 41 11.00 -3.71 -11.24
N ASN A 42 10.25 -3.03 -10.37
CA ASN A 42 8.82 -3.25 -10.15
C ASN A 42 8.01 -1.99 -10.47
N TYR A 43 7.58 -1.24 -9.45
CA TYR A 43 6.70 -0.08 -9.56
C TYR A 43 7.00 0.86 -10.74
N MET A 44 8.27 1.16 -11.00
CA MET A 44 8.67 2.10 -12.07
C MET A 44 8.51 1.53 -13.49
N LEU A 45 8.41 0.21 -13.66
CA LEU A 45 8.11 -0.42 -14.96
C LEU A 45 6.60 -0.48 -15.23
N GLY A 46 5.80 -0.49 -14.17
CA GLY A 46 4.35 -0.56 -14.20
C GLY A 46 3.81 -0.89 -12.82
N HIS A 47 2.67 -0.32 -12.49
CA HIS A 47 2.00 -0.49 -11.20
C HIS A 47 0.49 -0.44 -11.40
N ALA A 48 -0.25 -0.85 -10.37
CA ALA A 48 -1.71 -0.75 -10.40
C ALA A 48 -2.13 0.73 -10.50
N PRO A 49 -3.17 1.07 -11.30
CA PRO A 49 -3.70 2.43 -11.38
C PRO A 49 -4.04 3.00 -10.00
N GLU A 50 -3.81 4.31 -9.81
CA GLU A 50 -4.03 5.05 -8.55
C GLU A 50 -3.27 4.51 -7.32
N SER A 51 -2.38 3.54 -7.50
CA SER A 51 -1.56 3.06 -6.39
C SER A 51 -0.50 4.08 -5.99
N VAL A 52 -0.19 4.13 -4.70
CA VAL A 52 0.91 4.91 -4.15
C VAL A 52 2.03 3.97 -3.75
N LEU A 53 3.27 4.35 -4.05
CA LEU A 53 4.44 3.56 -3.69
C LEU A 53 4.87 3.76 -2.24
N PHE A 54 5.16 2.66 -1.56
CA PHE A 54 5.92 2.59 -0.32
C PHE A 54 7.23 1.82 -0.56
N ASP A 55 8.36 2.53 -0.46
CA ASP A 55 9.70 1.92 -0.47
C ASP A 55 9.94 1.22 0.88
N TRP A 56 10.03 -0.11 0.87
CA TRP A 56 10.27 -0.86 2.10
C TRP A 56 11.51 -0.37 2.84
N LYS A 57 12.59 -0.04 2.14
CA LYS A 57 13.86 0.34 2.76
C LYS A 57 13.80 1.76 3.31
N GLN A 58 13.20 2.70 2.58
CA GLN A 58 13.24 4.12 2.94
C GLN A 58 12.06 4.55 3.83
N ASP A 59 10.88 3.99 3.59
CA ASP A 59 9.63 4.47 4.17
C ASP A 59 9.17 3.67 5.39
N ILE A 60 9.67 2.45 5.57
CA ILE A 60 9.25 1.55 6.65
C ILE A 60 10.37 1.29 7.67
N ASN A 61 11.62 1.28 7.22
CA ASN A 61 12.77 0.93 8.05
C ASN A 61 13.49 2.18 8.56
N HIS A 62 14.01 2.09 9.79
CA HIS A 62 14.87 3.13 10.33
C HIS A 62 16.18 3.18 9.54
N PRO A 63 16.68 4.37 9.14
CA PRO A 63 17.82 4.50 8.21
C PRO A 63 19.19 4.06 8.77
N ILE A 64 19.26 3.66 10.05
CA ILE A 64 20.52 3.41 10.76
C ILE A 64 20.36 2.17 11.65
N ASN A 65 19.36 2.20 12.52
CA ASN A 65 19.05 1.08 13.40
C ASN A 65 18.28 0.01 12.64
N ARG A 66 18.54 -1.27 12.95
CA ARG A 66 17.81 -2.40 12.36
C ARG A 66 16.45 -2.59 13.03
N THR A 67 15.60 -1.57 12.90
CA THR A 67 14.25 -1.52 13.46
C THR A 67 13.30 -0.88 12.44
N ALA A 68 12.00 -1.14 12.58
CA ALA A 68 11.00 -0.35 11.88
C ALA A 68 10.99 1.11 12.37
N LEU A 69 10.34 2.00 11.62
CA LEU A 69 10.05 3.36 12.06
C LEU A 69 9.22 3.37 13.33
N SER A 70 9.42 4.40 14.17
CA SER A 70 8.58 4.63 15.33
C SER A 70 7.16 5.01 14.92
N LYS A 71 6.18 4.77 15.79
CA LYS A 71 4.78 5.18 15.55
C LYS A 71 4.65 6.67 15.21
N GLN A 72 5.50 7.52 15.80
CA GLN A 72 5.51 8.95 15.52
C GLN A 72 6.06 9.26 14.12
N ALA A 73 7.15 8.60 13.72
CA ALA A 73 7.71 8.74 12.38
C ALA A 73 6.72 8.28 11.30
N VAL A 74 6.03 7.16 11.53
CA VAL A 74 4.97 6.67 10.63
C VAL A 74 3.85 7.70 10.46
N LYS A 75 3.37 8.33 11.54
CA LYS A 75 2.34 9.39 11.45
C LYS A 75 2.80 10.60 10.63
N ILE A 76 4.04 11.03 10.81
CA ILE A 76 4.62 12.15 10.05
C ILE A 76 4.70 11.78 8.56
N TYR A 77 5.13 10.57 8.27
CA TYR A 77 5.24 10.07 6.91
C TYR A 77 3.88 10.01 6.21
N TYR A 78 2.84 9.44 6.83
CA TYR A 78 1.49 9.44 6.25
C TYR A 78 0.95 10.84 6.00
N LYS A 79 1.16 11.78 6.93
CA LYS A 79 0.75 13.18 6.72
C LYS A 79 1.47 13.81 5.52
N LYS A 80 2.75 13.48 5.32
CA LYS A 80 3.51 13.92 4.15
C LYS A 80 2.92 13.35 2.86
N LEU A 81 2.59 12.05 2.83
CA LEU A 81 1.97 11.42 1.66
C LEU A 81 0.63 12.07 1.30
N GLU A 82 -0.27 12.26 2.28
CA GLU A 82 -1.57 12.90 2.05
C GLU A 82 -1.43 14.32 1.45
N LEU A 83 -0.44 15.09 1.93
CA LEU A 83 -0.15 16.42 1.38
C LEU A 83 0.40 16.38 -0.06
N MET A 84 1.12 15.32 -0.45
CA MET A 84 1.63 15.16 -1.81
C MET A 84 0.54 14.68 -2.79
N THR A 85 -0.46 13.95 -2.31
CA THR A 85 -1.61 13.51 -3.12
C THR A 85 -2.59 14.64 -3.44
N ILE A 86 -2.71 15.67 -2.59
CA ILE A 86 -3.61 16.84 -2.81
C ILE A 86 -3.06 17.83 -3.85
N LEU A 87 -1.77 17.73 -4.22
CA LEU A 87 -1.09 18.66 -5.13
C LEU A 87 -1.11 18.26 -6.61
N HIS A 88 -1.84 17.19 -6.98
CA HIS A 88 -2.05 16.75 -8.36
C HIS A 88 -3.55 16.76 -8.69
#